data_AF-A0A8C9GZA3-F1
#
_entry.id   AF-A0A8C9GZA3-F1
#
_cell.length_a   1.000
_cell.length_b   1.000
_cell.length_c   1.000
_cell.angle_alpha   90.00
_cell.angle_beta   90.00
_cell.angle_gamma   90.00
#
_symmetry.space_group_name_H-M   'P 1'
#
loop_
_entity.id
_entity.type
_entity.pdbx_description
1 polymer ?
#
loop_
_entity_poly.entity_id
_entity_poly.type
_entity_poly.pdbx_seq_one_letter_code
_entity_poly.pdbx_strand_id
1 'polypeptide(L)'
;MTQEKRLVISLSSQLPPLKLARKALNCIALAIDLEMVFPLMCVLFPQIGKDRALNFDPCCISYFAKGEYVLLGGSDKQVSLFTKDGVRLGTVGEQNSWVWMYQMKPDSNYVVVGCQDGTISFYQLIFSTVHGLYKDRYAYRDSMTDVIVQHLITEQKGKKQV
;
A
#
# COMPACT_ATOMS: atom_id res chain seq x y z
N MET A 1 0.39 -2.83 13.16
CA MET A 1 0.99 -1.63 13.79
C MET A 1 0.42 -0.43 13.04
N THR A 2 -0.80 -0.04 13.41
CA THR A 2 -1.56 1.07 12.80
C THR A 2 -2.30 1.72 13.95
N GLN A 3 -2.04 2.99 14.25
CA GLN A 3 -2.90 3.76 15.16
C GLN A 3 -3.97 4.42 14.26
N GLU A 4 -5.18 3.91 14.40
CA GLU A 4 -6.36 4.34 13.66
C GLU A 4 -6.75 5.76 14.11
N LYS A 5 -6.54 6.76 13.25
CA LYS A 5 -7.30 8.01 13.32
C LYS A 5 -8.35 7.97 12.23
N ARG A 6 -9.44 7.25 12.50
CA ARG A 6 -10.58 7.11 11.61
C ARG A 6 -11.35 8.43 11.55
N LEU A 7 -11.04 9.27 10.57
CA LEU A 7 -11.96 10.32 10.17
C LEU A 7 -12.88 9.74 9.09
N VAL A 8 -14.05 9.24 9.52
CA VAL A 8 -15.11 8.84 8.57
C VAL A 8 -15.82 10.10 8.11
N ILE A 9 -15.60 10.50 6.87
CA ILE A 9 -16.42 11.53 6.24
C ILE A 9 -17.53 10.78 5.51
N SER A 10 -18.70 10.67 6.13
CA SER A 10 -19.91 10.19 5.46
C SER A 10 -20.43 11.32 4.60
N LEU A 11 -20.25 11.23 3.29
CA LEU A 11 -20.94 12.12 2.36
C LEU A 11 -22.42 11.72 2.38
N SER A 12 -23.23 12.42 3.17
CA SER A 12 -24.69 12.32 3.06
C SER A 12 -25.10 12.75 1.65
N SER A 13 -26.10 12.06 1.12
CA SER A 13 -26.50 11.98 -0.28
C SER A 13 -26.98 13.31 -0.89
N GLN A 14 -26.07 14.26 -1.14
CA GLN A 14 -26.32 15.45 -1.96
C GLN A 14 -25.08 15.84 -2.80
N LEU A 15 -24.45 14.88 -3.48
CA LEU A 15 -23.59 15.22 -4.63
C LEU A 15 -24.06 14.48 -5.89
N PRO A 16 -24.21 15.18 -7.03
CA PRO A 16 -24.67 14.58 -8.26
C PRO A 16 -23.64 13.53 -8.77
N PRO A 17 -24.09 12.39 -9.31
CA PRO A 17 -23.28 11.19 -9.58
C PRO A 17 -22.20 11.35 -10.67
N LEU A 18 -22.02 12.54 -11.25
CA LEU A 18 -21.24 12.74 -12.48
C LEU A 18 -19.79 13.19 -12.29
N LYS A 19 -19.37 13.59 -11.07
CA LYS A 19 -17.99 14.07 -10.82
C LYS A 19 -17.04 13.03 -10.22
N LEU A 20 -17.57 12.00 -9.53
CA LEU A 20 -16.76 10.90 -9.00
C LEU A 20 -16.44 9.86 -10.10
N ALA A 21 -17.38 9.66 -11.03
CA ALA A 21 -17.24 8.76 -12.17
C ALA A 21 -16.09 9.16 -13.11
N ARG A 22 -15.75 10.45 -13.28
CA ARG A 22 -14.68 10.86 -14.23
C ARG A 22 -13.26 10.58 -13.76
N LYS A 23 -13.01 10.49 -12.45
CA LYS A 23 -11.69 10.05 -11.93
C LYS A 23 -11.59 8.54 -11.85
N ALA A 24 -12.69 7.85 -11.53
CA ALA A 24 -12.77 6.39 -11.61
C ALA A 24 -12.68 5.90 -13.07
N LEU A 25 -13.26 6.64 -14.03
CA LEU A 25 -13.18 6.30 -15.46
C LEU A 25 -11.75 6.32 -15.99
N ASN A 26 -10.84 7.17 -15.48
CA ASN A 26 -9.46 7.16 -15.95
C ASN A 26 -8.68 5.92 -15.47
N CYS A 27 -9.11 5.26 -14.39
CA CYS A 27 -8.55 3.98 -13.95
C CYS A 27 -9.25 2.79 -14.65
N ILE A 28 -10.55 2.91 -14.94
CA ILE A 28 -11.35 1.88 -15.63
C ILE A 28 -11.12 1.90 -17.16
N ALA A 29 -10.75 3.04 -17.75
CA ALA A 29 -10.46 3.15 -19.19
C ALA A 29 -9.16 2.44 -19.61
N LEU A 30 -8.31 2.03 -18.66
CA LEU A 30 -7.20 1.11 -18.93
C LEU A 30 -7.64 -0.36 -18.97
N ALA A 31 -8.90 -0.65 -18.61
CA ALA A 31 -9.45 -2.01 -18.54
C ALA A 31 -10.39 -2.37 -19.71
N ILE A 32 -10.47 -1.54 -20.77
CA ILE A 32 -11.36 -1.79 -21.92
C ILE A 32 -10.52 -1.98 -23.18
N ASP A 33 -9.93 -3.17 -23.30
CA ASP A 33 -9.85 -4.02 -24.52
C ASP A 33 -8.99 -5.26 -24.19
N LEU A 34 -9.52 -6.07 -23.27
CA LEU A 34 -8.78 -7.12 -22.56
C LEU A 34 -8.76 -8.49 -23.27
N GLU A 35 -9.20 -8.58 -24.53
CA GLU A 35 -9.07 -9.83 -25.32
C GLU A 35 -7.88 -9.84 -26.30
N MET A 36 -7.22 -8.69 -26.55
CA MET A 36 -6.08 -8.62 -27.49
C MET A 36 -4.83 -7.93 -26.94
N VAL A 37 -4.95 -7.08 -25.92
CA VAL A 37 -3.83 -6.30 -25.37
C VAL A 37 -3.02 -7.08 -24.34
N PHE A 38 -3.68 -7.97 -23.58
CA PHE A 38 -3.03 -8.78 -22.54
C PHE A 38 -1.88 -9.65 -23.07
N PRO A 39 -2.03 -10.42 -24.18
CA PRO A 39 -0.93 -11.22 -24.70
C PRO A 39 0.18 -10.37 -25.34
N LEU A 40 -0.12 -9.20 -25.92
CA LEU A 40 0.90 -8.35 -26.55
C LEU A 40 1.82 -7.67 -25.53
N MET A 41 1.28 -7.30 -24.36
CA MET A 41 2.07 -6.70 -23.27
C MET A 41 2.99 -7.74 -22.60
N CYS A 42 2.54 -8.98 -22.44
CA CYS A 42 3.36 -10.08 -21.91
C CYS A 42 4.53 -10.47 -22.82
N VAL A 43 4.42 -10.25 -24.14
CA VAL A 43 5.49 -10.56 -25.11
C VAL A 43 6.58 -9.48 -25.14
N LEU A 44 6.21 -8.22 -24.88
CA LEU A 44 7.15 -7.09 -24.86
C LEU A 44 7.79 -6.84 -23.49
N PHE A 45 7.07 -7.17 -22.42
CA PHE A 45 7.54 -7.02 -21.05
C PHE A 45 7.59 -8.39 -20.38
N PRO A 46 8.78 -8.99 -20.21
CA PRO A 46 8.91 -10.24 -19.48
C PRO A 46 8.39 -10.04 -18.04
N GLN A 47 7.76 -11.08 -17.49
CA GLN A 47 7.29 -11.03 -16.11
C GLN A 47 8.44 -10.64 -15.17
N ILE A 48 8.19 -9.67 -14.31
CA ILE A 48 9.17 -9.19 -13.33
C ILE A 48 8.85 -9.91 -12.03
N GLY A 49 9.49 -11.06 -11.81
CA GLY A 49 9.38 -11.81 -10.56
C GLY A 49 8.54 -13.09 -10.64
N LYS A 50 8.12 -13.57 -9.47
CA LYS A 50 7.31 -14.77 -9.30
C LYS A 50 5.85 -14.41 -9.08
N ASP A 51 4.95 -15.09 -9.77
CA ASP A 51 3.52 -14.96 -9.54
C ASP A 51 3.14 -15.45 -8.14
N ARG A 52 2.24 -14.70 -7.50
CA ARG A 52 1.64 -15.08 -6.22
C ARG A 52 0.13 -15.02 -6.35
N ALA A 53 -0.52 -16.15 -6.07
CA ALA A 53 -1.97 -16.19 -6.00
C ALA A 53 -2.46 -15.33 -4.83
N LEU A 54 -3.39 -14.43 -5.13
CA LEU A 54 -4.17 -13.72 -4.13
C LEU A 54 -5.48 -14.48 -3.89
N ASN A 55 -5.96 -14.49 -2.65
CA ASN A 55 -7.23 -15.14 -2.28
C ASN A 55 -8.44 -14.20 -2.48
N PHE A 56 -8.26 -13.09 -3.17
CA PHE A 56 -9.26 -12.05 -3.40
C PHE A 56 -8.95 -11.32 -4.71
N ASP A 57 -9.93 -10.57 -5.21
CA ASP A 57 -9.80 -9.80 -6.44
C ASP A 57 -9.21 -8.41 -6.13
N PRO A 58 -7.99 -8.10 -6.60
CA PRO A 58 -7.41 -6.78 -6.41
C PRO A 58 -8.10 -5.76 -7.33
N CYS A 59 -8.64 -4.69 -6.75
CA CYS A 59 -9.26 -3.60 -7.51
C CYS A 59 -8.29 -2.44 -7.74
N CYS A 60 -7.28 -2.29 -6.89
CA CYS A 60 -6.35 -1.17 -6.94
C CYS A 60 -4.97 -1.54 -6.40
N ILE A 61 -3.93 -0.96 -7.00
CA ILE A 61 -2.52 -1.19 -6.69
C ILE A 61 -1.72 0.10 -6.80
N SER A 62 -0.69 0.27 -5.97
CA SER A 62 0.21 1.41 -6.01
C SER A 62 1.52 1.12 -5.29
N TYR A 63 2.58 1.81 -5.72
CA TYR A 63 3.86 1.76 -5.03
C TYR A 63 3.93 2.73 -3.84
N PHE A 64 4.71 2.35 -2.83
CA PHE A 64 5.02 3.13 -1.65
C PHE A 64 6.53 3.12 -1.35
N ALA A 65 7.01 4.13 -0.62
CA ALA A 65 8.40 4.31 -0.20
C ALA A 65 9.42 4.13 -1.35
N LYS A 66 9.24 4.91 -2.42
CA LYS A 66 10.10 4.87 -3.62
C LYS A 66 10.11 3.53 -4.36
N GLY A 67 9.07 2.70 -4.18
CA GLY A 67 8.91 1.43 -4.90
C GLY A 67 9.33 0.19 -4.11
N GLU A 68 9.76 0.33 -2.86
CA GLU A 68 10.15 -0.82 -2.01
C GLU A 68 8.94 -1.63 -1.52
N TYR A 69 7.77 -0.99 -1.43
CA TYR A 69 6.52 -1.63 -0.99
C TYR A 69 5.39 -1.38 -1.98
N VAL A 70 4.40 -2.27 -1.92
CA VAL A 70 3.20 -2.23 -2.75
C VAL A 70 1.97 -2.24 -1.84
N LEU A 71 1.05 -1.33 -2.09
CA LEU A 71 -0.29 -1.35 -1.50
C LEU A 71 -1.24 -2.06 -2.46
N LEU A 72 -2.12 -2.86 -1.91
CA LEU A 72 -3.17 -3.58 -2.64
C LEU A 72 -4.48 -3.46 -1.87
N GLY A 73 -5.55 -3.11 -2.57
CA GLY A 73 -6.90 -3.12 -2.03
C GLY A 73 -7.86 -3.84 -2.98
N GLY A 74 -8.85 -4.53 -2.43
CA GLY A 74 -9.75 -5.32 -3.24
C GLY A 74 -11.03 -5.80 -2.56
N SER A 75 -11.52 -6.96 -3.03
CA SER A 75 -12.75 -7.59 -2.55
C SER A 75 -12.64 -8.21 -1.15
N ASP A 76 -11.42 -8.32 -0.61
CA ASP A 76 -11.14 -8.69 0.79
C ASP A 76 -11.55 -7.59 1.79
N LYS A 77 -12.06 -6.45 1.29
CA LYS A 77 -12.48 -5.28 2.09
C LYS A 77 -11.33 -4.67 2.88
N GLN A 78 -10.09 -4.92 2.49
CA GLN A 78 -8.92 -4.45 3.20
C GLN A 78 -7.98 -3.75 2.23
N VAL A 79 -7.13 -2.90 2.79
CA VAL A 79 -5.91 -2.44 2.12
C VAL A 79 -4.76 -3.13 2.80
N SER A 80 -4.06 -3.98 2.05
CA SER A 80 -2.90 -4.75 2.50
C SER A 80 -1.61 -4.16 1.93
N LEU A 81 -0.54 -4.22 2.72
CA LEU A 81 0.80 -3.82 2.34
C LEU A 81 1.65 -5.05 2.04
N PHE A 82 2.40 -4.99 0.96
CA PHE A 82 3.27 -6.04 0.45
C PHE A 82 4.70 -5.50 0.22
N THR A 83 5.69 -6.38 0.31
CA THR A 83 7.02 -6.11 -0.24
C THR A 83 6.99 -6.12 -1.76
N LYS A 84 7.99 -5.53 -2.41
CA LYS A 84 8.19 -5.66 -3.87
C LYS A 84 8.26 -7.11 -4.36
N ASP A 85 8.66 -8.05 -3.50
CA ASP A 85 8.71 -9.48 -3.82
C ASP A 85 7.36 -10.20 -3.65
N GLY A 86 6.30 -9.48 -3.28
CA GLY A 86 4.95 -10.00 -3.07
C GLY A 86 4.70 -10.63 -1.69
N VAL A 87 5.57 -10.41 -0.70
CA VAL A 87 5.33 -10.89 0.67
C VAL A 87 4.37 -9.94 1.37
N ARG A 88 3.25 -10.44 1.89
CA ARG A 88 2.29 -9.63 2.66
C ARG A 88 2.91 -9.24 4.00
N LEU A 89 3.08 -7.94 4.23
CA LEU A 89 3.60 -7.38 5.48
C LEU A 89 2.49 -7.18 6.53
N GLY A 90 1.28 -6.86 6.08
CA GLY A 90 0.12 -6.73 6.97
C GLY A 90 -0.99 -5.88 6.38
N THR A 91 -2.07 -5.72 7.15
CA THR A 91 -3.22 -4.88 6.79
C THR A 91 -2.99 -3.45 7.24
N VAL A 92 -3.15 -2.50 6.31
CA VAL A 92 -3.14 -1.05 6.56
C VAL A 92 -4.45 -0.61 7.18
N GLY A 93 -5.56 -1.10 6.62
CA GLY A 93 -6.90 -0.74 7.06
C GLY A 93 -7.94 -1.74 6.59
N GLU A 94 -8.96 -1.93 7.41
CA GLU A 94 -10.13 -2.76 7.09
C GLU A 94 -11.36 -1.87 6.89
N GLN A 95 -12.17 -2.24 5.92
CA GLN A 95 -13.42 -1.57 5.54
C GLN A 95 -14.59 -2.53 5.68
N ASN A 96 -15.80 -1.97 5.72
CA ASN A 96 -17.03 -2.77 5.82
C ASN A 96 -17.46 -3.37 4.47
N SER A 97 -16.96 -2.82 3.37
CA SER A 97 -17.25 -3.25 2.00
C SER A 97 -16.00 -3.19 1.11
N TRP A 98 -16.15 -3.52 -0.18
CA TRP A 98 -15.04 -3.60 -1.12
C TRP A 98 -14.31 -2.27 -1.27
N VAL A 99 -12.99 -2.36 -1.34
CA VAL A 99 -12.13 -1.21 -1.61
C VAL A 99 -11.97 -1.09 -3.11
N TRP A 100 -12.52 -0.02 -3.70
CA TRP A 100 -12.39 0.23 -5.13
C TRP A 100 -11.17 1.06 -5.46
N MET A 101 -10.85 2.00 -4.59
CA MET A 101 -9.80 2.96 -4.83
C MET A 101 -9.16 3.37 -3.53
N TYR A 102 -7.90 3.77 -3.63
CA TYR A 102 -7.27 4.55 -2.60
C TYR A 102 -6.29 5.55 -3.25
N GLN A 103 -5.94 6.58 -2.51
CA GLN A 103 -4.94 7.56 -2.93
C GLN A 103 -3.95 7.77 -1.81
N MET A 104 -2.67 7.70 -2.17
CA MET A 104 -1.57 7.99 -1.26
C MET A 104 -1.07 9.41 -1.48
N LYS A 105 -0.75 10.10 -0.38
CA LYS A 105 -0.07 11.40 -0.47
C LYS A 105 1.42 11.18 -0.78
N PRO A 106 1.96 11.72 -1.89
CA PRO A 106 3.39 11.65 -2.17
C PRO A 106 4.17 12.33 -1.04
N ASP A 107 5.31 11.77 -0.67
CA ASP A 107 6.17 12.23 0.44
C ASP A 107 5.54 12.13 1.84
N SER A 108 4.43 11.42 1.99
CA SER A 108 3.78 11.24 3.28
C SER A 108 3.25 9.84 3.48
N ASN A 109 3.01 9.50 4.74
CA ASN A 109 2.53 8.20 5.16
C ASN A 109 1.00 8.14 5.26
N TYR A 110 0.29 8.97 4.49
CA TYR A 110 -1.16 9.03 4.54
C TYR A 110 -1.79 8.34 3.34
N VAL A 111 -2.82 7.55 3.60
CA VAL A 111 -3.60 6.82 2.62
C VAL A 111 -5.08 7.13 2.82
N VAL A 112 -5.77 7.50 1.76
CA VAL A 112 -7.21 7.70 1.74
C VAL A 112 -7.84 6.55 0.97
N VAL A 113 -8.83 5.89 1.54
CA VAL A 113 -9.47 4.70 0.98
C VAL A 113 -10.94 5.00 0.70
N GLY A 114 -11.39 4.71 -0.52
CA GLY A 114 -12.79 4.82 -0.93
C GLY A 114 -13.43 3.44 -1.01
N CYS A 115 -14.52 3.26 -0.26
CA CYS A 115 -15.24 2.01 -0.12
C CYS A 115 -16.56 2.04 -0.92
N GLN A 116 -17.05 0.87 -1.34
CA GLN A 116 -18.32 0.71 -2.07
C GLN A 116 -19.54 1.24 -1.29
N ASP A 117 -19.48 1.24 0.03
CA ASP A 117 -20.54 1.70 0.91
C ASP A 117 -20.67 3.24 0.98
N GLY A 118 -19.87 3.96 0.20
CA GLY A 118 -19.84 5.43 0.17
C GLY A 118 -19.03 6.04 1.31
N THR A 119 -18.36 5.22 2.12
CA THR A 119 -17.45 5.72 3.16
C THR A 119 -16.06 5.98 2.59
N ILE A 120 -15.46 7.04 3.11
CA ILE A 120 -14.05 7.37 2.88
C ILE A 120 -13.34 7.23 4.22
N SER A 121 -12.32 6.38 4.24
CA SER A 121 -11.50 6.13 5.41
C SER A 121 -10.11 6.75 5.22
N PHE A 122 -9.60 7.37 6.26
CA PHE A 122 -8.29 7.97 6.28
C PHE A 122 -7.35 7.16 7.18
N TYR A 123 -6.19 6.79 6.65
CA TYR A 123 -5.18 6.00 7.34
C TYR A 123 -3.85 6.73 7.38
N GLN A 124 -3.22 6.71 8.56
CA GLN A 124 -1.84 7.09 8.74
C GLN A 124 -1.01 5.83 8.98
N LEU A 125 -0.08 5.55 8.06
CA LEU A 125 0.92 4.51 8.21
C LEU A 125 1.94 4.99 9.24
N ILE A 126 1.92 4.38 10.43
CA ILE A 126 2.86 4.68 11.50
C ILE A 126 3.77 3.48 11.67
N PHE A 127 5.05 3.67 11.35
CA PHE A 127 6.08 2.70 11.64
C PHE A 127 6.63 3.02 13.02
N SER A 128 6.33 2.19 14.02
CA SER A 128 6.95 2.39 15.33
C SER A 128 8.46 2.27 15.19
N THR A 129 9.16 3.22 15.76
CA THR A 129 10.60 3.21 15.91
C THR A 129 10.94 2.10 16.89
N VAL A 130 11.48 1.00 16.38
CA VAL A 130 12.07 -0.05 17.21
C VAL A 130 13.54 0.26 17.31
N HIS A 131 14.04 0.48 18.53
CA HIS A 131 15.45 0.67 18.79
C HIS A 131 15.87 -0.11 20.04
N GLY A 132 17.13 -0.54 20.07
CA GLY A 132 17.74 -1.22 21.20
C GLY A 132 19.19 -0.77 21.33
N LEU A 133 19.61 -0.49 22.56
CA LEU A 133 21.00 -0.19 22.88
C LEU A 133 21.56 -1.35 23.68
N TYR A 134 22.71 -1.87 23.26
CA TYR A 134 23.45 -2.86 24.03
C TYR A 134 24.94 -2.54 23.99
N LYS A 135 25.50 -2.16 25.15
CA LYS A 135 26.88 -1.65 25.27
C LYS A 135 27.08 -0.52 24.24
N ASP A 136 28.10 -0.66 23.38
CA ASP A 136 28.46 0.33 22.36
C ASP A 136 27.74 0.12 21.03
N ARG A 137 26.69 -0.71 20.97
CA ARG A 137 25.93 -0.99 19.75
C ARG A 137 24.50 -0.48 19.86
N TYR A 138 24.14 0.43 18.96
CA TYR A 138 22.79 0.94 18.80
C TYR A 138 22.13 0.28 17.60
N ALA A 139 21.10 -0.53 17.85
CA ALA A 139 20.27 -1.11 16.81
C ALA A 139 19.02 -0.25 16.65
N TYR A 140 18.68 0.13 15.43
CA TYR A 140 17.42 0.78 15.12
C TYR A 140 16.85 0.22 13.82
N ARG A 141 15.53 0.25 13.72
CA ARG A 141 14.85 -0.12 12.48
C ARG A 141 14.87 1.06 11.51
N ASP A 142 15.37 0.83 10.32
CA ASP A 142 15.26 1.72 9.17
C ASP A 142 14.15 1.21 8.25
N SER A 143 13.27 2.09 7.78
CA SER A 143 12.08 1.69 7.01
C SER A 143 11.22 0.62 7.74
N MET A 144 10.58 -0.31 7.02
CA MET A 144 9.67 -1.30 7.60
C MET A 144 10.34 -2.65 7.91
N THR A 145 11.33 -3.06 7.12
CA THR A 145 12.00 -4.37 7.20
C THR A 145 13.50 -4.31 7.52
N ASP A 146 14.14 -3.15 7.45
CA ASP A 146 15.59 -3.06 7.59
C ASP A 146 16.01 -2.76 9.03
N VAL A 147 17.01 -3.46 9.54
CA VAL A 147 17.61 -3.21 10.85
C VAL A 147 19.05 -2.76 10.66
N ILE A 148 19.38 -1.60 11.21
CA ILE A 148 20.73 -1.04 11.19
C ILE A 148 21.32 -1.16 12.59
N VAL A 149 22.50 -1.76 12.67
CA VAL A 149 23.30 -1.81 13.90
C VAL A 149 24.50 -0.91 13.72
N GLN A 150 24.55 0.14 14.52
CA GLN A 150 25.62 1.13 14.54
C GLN A 150 26.52 0.92 15.77
N HIS A 151 27.83 0.88 15.55
CA HIS A 151 28.80 0.96 16.63
C HIS A 151 28.99 2.44 17.00
N LEU A 152 28.73 2.80 18.25
CA LEU A 152 28.74 4.19 18.70
C LEU A 152 30.16 4.78 18.77
N ILE A 153 31.16 3.94 19.07
CA ILE A 153 32.55 4.40 19.22
C ILE A 153 33.30 4.50 17.87
N THR A 154 33.05 3.55 16.95
CA THR A 154 33.79 3.44 15.69
C THR A 154 32.97 3.93 14.50
N GLU A 155 31.74 4.38 14.73
CA GLU A 155 30.74 4.82 13.74
C GLU A 155 30.44 3.81 12.61
N GLN A 156 30.92 2.57 12.72
CA GLN A 156 30.65 1.53 11.73
C GLN A 156 29.18 1.11 11.77
N LYS A 157 28.53 1.04 10.60
CA LYS A 157 27.12 0.66 10.44
C LYS A 157 27.01 -0.64 9.65
N GLY A 158 26.28 -1.62 10.20
CA GLY A 158 25.88 -2.83 9.50
C GLY A 158 24.38 -2.81 9.23
N LYS A 159 23.97 -3.07 7.98
CA LYS A 159 22.56 -3.19 7.58
C LYS A 159 22.19 -4.68 7.42
N LYS A 160 21.06 -5.08 8.00
CA LYS A 160 20.46 -6.40 7.80
C LYS A 160 18.99 -6.23 7.43
N GLN A 161 18.56 -6.93 6.39
CA GLN A 161 17.15 -7.04 6.02
C GLN A 161 16.57 -8.27 6.73
N VAL A 162 15.43 -8.11 7.39
CA VAL A 162 14.72 -9.18 8.11
C VAL A 162 13.59 -9.72 7.24
#